data_AF-A0A2P5MGA2-F1
#
_entry.id   AF-A0A2P5MGA2-F1
#
_cell.length_a   1.000
_cell.length_b   1.000
_cell.length_c   1.000
_cell.angle_alpha   90.00
_cell.angle_beta   90.00
_cell.angle_gamma   90.00
#
_symmetry.space_group_name_H-M   'P 1'
#
loop_
_entity.id
_entity.type
_entity.pdbx_description
1 polymer ?
#
loop_
_entity_poly.entity_id
_entity_poly.type
_entity_poly.pdbx_seq_one_letter_code
_entity_poly.pdbx_strand_id
1 'polypeptide(L)' 'MSAMTKTAPAREDRASEIRPVYLEALTLVERLHRRLLDVIKDEFDRRDLGDVNSVQALLL' A
#
# COMPACT_ATOMS: atom_id res chain seq x y z
N MET A 1 -20.41 -35.60 -22.12
CA MET A 1 -19.23 -35.83 -21.25
C MET A 1 -18.00 -35.50 -22.08
N SER A 2 -16.99 -34.75 -21.69
CA SER A 2 -16.65 -34.02 -20.48
C SER A 2 -15.66 -32.94 -20.92
N ALA A 3 -15.88 -31.70 -20.49
CA ALA A 3 -14.93 -30.61 -20.69
C ALA A 3 -13.83 -30.71 -19.62
N MET A 4 -12.56 -30.84 -20.02
CA MET A 4 -11.42 -30.64 -19.11
C MET A 4 -10.31 -29.86 -19.82
N THR A 5 -10.48 -28.54 -19.89
CA THR A 5 -9.36 -27.62 -20.11
C THR A 5 -8.60 -27.46 -18.79
N LYS A 6 -7.63 -28.35 -18.53
CA LYS A 6 -6.69 -28.20 -17.40
C LYS A 6 -5.42 -27.50 -17.89
N THR A 7 -5.39 -26.17 -17.84
CA THR A 7 -4.18 -25.37 -18.10
C THR A 7 -3.87 -24.40 -16.94
N ALA A 8 -4.18 -24.78 -15.71
CA ALA A 8 -4.08 -23.88 -14.54
C ALA A 8 -2.83 -23.98 -13.61
N PRO A 9 -1.94 -24.99 -13.62
CA PRO A 9 -0.96 -25.13 -12.53
C PRO A 9 0.16 -24.06 -12.55
N ALA A 10 0.72 -23.77 -13.73
CA ALA A 10 1.91 -22.89 -13.83
C ALA A 10 1.67 -21.41 -13.46
N ARG A 11 0.41 -20.94 -13.49
CA ARG A 11 0.06 -19.57 -13.06
C ARG A 11 -0.13 -19.47 -11.55
N GLU A 12 -0.67 -20.53 -10.95
CA GLU A 12 -0.93 -20.61 -9.51
C GLU A 12 0.37 -20.70 -8.72
N ASP A 13 1.33 -21.52 -9.19
CA ASP A 13 2.67 -21.67 -8.60
C ASP A 13 3.47 -20.36 -8.65
N ARG A 14 3.40 -19.63 -9.76
CA ARG A 14 4.07 -18.33 -9.88
C ARG A 14 3.42 -17.25 -9.02
N ALA A 15 2.09 -17.30 -8.87
CA ALA A 15 1.36 -16.36 -8.02
C ALA A 15 1.64 -16.58 -6.54
N SER A 16 1.80 -17.84 -6.11
CA SER A 16 2.14 -18.19 -4.73
C SER A 16 3.58 -17.79 -4.36
N GLU A 17 4.51 -17.81 -5.33
CA GLU A 17 5.88 -17.28 -5.14
C GLU A 17 5.94 -15.74 -5.09
N ILE A 18 5.14 -15.04 -5.91
CA ILE A 18 5.14 -13.57 -5.98
C ILE A 18 4.39 -12.93 -4.81
N ARG A 19 3.35 -13.60 -4.30
CA ARG A 19 2.46 -13.06 -3.27
C ARG A 19 3.19 -12.60 -1.99
N PRO A 20 4.15 -13.36 -1.41
CA PRO A 20 4.91 -12.92 -0.24
C PRO A 20 5.70 -11.63 -0.49
N VAL A 21 6.42 -11.55 -1.61
CA VAL A 21 7.23 -10.39 -1.98
C VAL A 21 6.35 -9.16 -2.24
N TYR A 22 5.20 -9.37 -2.88
CA TYR A 22 4.20 -8.31 -3.08
C TYR A 22 3.67 -7.76 -1.75
N LEU A 23 3.31 -8.64 -0.80
CA LEU A 23 2.80 -8.22 0.50
C LEU A 23 3.88 -7.53 1.35
N GLU A 24 5.14 -7.94 1.24
CA GLU A 24 6.27 -7.26 1.87
C GLU A 24 6.44 -5.84 1.28
N ALA A 25 6.46 -5.72 -0.04
CA ALA A 25 6.53 -4.42 -0.72
C ALA A 25 5.35 -3.52 -0.33
N LEU A 26 4.13 -4.06 -0.28
CA LEU A 26 2.94 -3.32 0.16
C LEU A 26 3.09 -2.83 1.60
N THR A 27 3.56 -3.69 2.51
CA THR A 27 3.81 -3.32 3.92
C THR A 27 4.83 -2.19 4.03
N LEU A 28 5.90 -2.23 3.22
CA LEU A 28 6.89 -1.15 3.18
C LEU A 28 6.29 0.17 2.67
N VAL A 29 5.49 0.12 1.61
CA VAL A 29 4.79 1.29 1.06
C VAL A 29 3.82 1.89 2.07
N GLU A 30 3.00 1.08 2.73
CA GLU A 30 2.06 1.54 3.77
C GLU A 30 2.78 2.17 4.96
N ARG A 31 3.92 1.61 5.38
CA ARG A 31 4.75 2.21 6.43
C ARG A 31 5.32 3.54 6.00
N LEU A 32 5.85 3.63 4.77
CA LEU A 32 6.37 4.89 4.22
C LEU A 32 5.27 5.96 4.17
N HIS A 33 4.08 5.59 3.69
CA HIS A 33 2.94 6.50 3.60
C HIS A 33 2.55 7.07 4.96
N ARG A 34 2.44 6.24 6.01
CA ARG A 34 2.16 6.72 7.37
C ARG A 34 3.25 7.65 7.90
N ARG A 35 4.53 7.32 7.69
CA ARG A 35 5.63 8.18 8.13
C ARG A 35 5.65 9.52 7.41
N LEU A 36 5.28 9.54 6.13
CA LEU A 36 5.13 10.78 5.39
C LEU A 36 3.97 11.61 5.95
N LEU A 37 2.82 11.00 6.25
CA LEU A 37 1.70 11.69 6.88
C LEU A 37 2.05 12.26 8.26
N ASP A 38 2.84 11.53 9.05
CA ASP A 38 3.34 12.00 10.35
C ASP A 38 4.24 13.23 10.17
N VAL A 39 5.21 13.19 9.24
CA VAL A 39 6.10 14.33 8.95
C VAL A 39 5.33 15.54 8.44
N ILE A 40 4.37 15.31 7.54
CA ILE A 40 3.49 16.36 7.02
C ILE A 40 2.74 17.01 8.18
N LYS A 41 2.12 16.21 9.05
CA LYS A 41 1.40 16.69 10.23
C LYS A 41 2.32 17.50 11.16
N ASP A 42 3.50 16.99 11.48
CA ASP A 42 4.46 17.67 12.34
C ASP A 42 4.84 19.06 11.80
N GLU A 43 5.00 19.20 10.48
CA GLU A 43 5.29 20.49 9.84
C GLU A 43 4.10 21.46 9.86
N PHE A 44 2.86 20.97 9.75
CA PHE A 44 1.66 21.79 9.88
C PHE A 44 1.45 22.27 11.33
N ASP A 45 1.59 21.36 12.30
CA ASP A 45 1.49 21.66 13.72
C ASP A 45 2.56 22.70 14.12
N ARG A 46 3.78 22.59 13.59
CA ARG A 46 4.87 23.57 13.81
C ARG A 46 4.60 24.96 13.25
N ARG A 47 3.80 25.06 12.19
CA ARG A 47 3.43 26.34 11.57
C ARG A 47 2.20 26.98 12.21
N ASP A 48 1.69 26.41 13.31
CA ASP A 48 0.50 26.85 14.04
C ASP A 48 -0.77 26.87 13.16
N LEU A 49 -0.76 26.08 12.07
CA LEU A 49 -1.92 25.83 11.19
C LEU A 49 -2.77 24.68 11.77
N GLY A 50 -3.03 24.73 13.07
CA GLY A 50 -3.48 23.62 13.92
C GLY A 50 -4.86 23.02 13.64
N ASP A 51 -5.50 23.36 12.51
CA ASP A 51 -6.84 22.84 12.14
C ASP A 51 -6.85 22.07 10.80
N VAL A 52 -5.69 21.86 10.17
CA VAL A 52 -5.60 21.08 8.92
C VAL A 52 -5.08 19.67 9.22
N ASN A 53 -5.95 18.69 9.11
CA ASN A 53 -5.58 17.27 9.24
C ASN A 53 -4.60 16.88 8.11
N SER A 54 -3.65 15.97 8.36
CA SER A 54 -2.66 15.52 7.38
C SER A 54 -3.27 14.91 6.11
N VAL A 55 -4.51 14.41 6.19
CA VAL A 55 -5.30 13.98 5.03
C VAL A 55 -5.83 15.18 4.21
N GLN A 56 -6.23 16.29 4.85
CA GLN A 56 -6.71 17.51 4.17
C GLN A 56 -5.56 18.24 3.48
N ALA A 57 -4.37 18.25 4.10
CA ALA A 57 -3.16 18.80 3.50
C ALA A 57 -2.71 18.04 2.25
N LEU A 58 -3.03 16.75 2.14
CA LEU A 58 -2.70 15.94 0.95
C LEU A 58 -3.63 16.26 -0.25
N LEU A 59 -4.74 16.94 -0.02
CA LEU A 59 -5.79 17.24 -1.01
C LEU A 59 -5.82 18.71 -1.47
N LEU A 60 -4.91 19.56 -0.96
CA LEU A 60 -4.68 20.94 -1.40
C LEU A 60 -3.39 21.03 -2.21
#